data_AF-A0A1G4JYJ1-F1
#
_entry.id   AF-A0A1G4JYJ1-F1
#
_cell.length_a   1.000
_cell.length_b   1.000
_cell.length_c   1.000
_cell.angle_alpha   90.00
_cell.angle_beta   90.00
_cell.angle_gamma   90.00
#
_symmetry.space_group_name_H-M   'P 1'
#
loop_
_entity.id
_entity.type
_entity.pdbx_description
1 polymer ?
#
loop_
_entity_poly.entity_id
_entity_poly.type
_entity_poly.pdbx_seq_one_letter_code
_entity_poly.pdbx_strand_id
1 'polypeptide(L)'
;MSISLEHVLGFKVRVTNNLDAVTLGRIYSYNSSNNTITLQESKKPNQSHQFKIIKLSFVKNLEVVGEKPLKNSFRRDPIRPSAVSITGVQETLRKRVEEAREANK
;
A
#
# COMPACT_ATOMS: atom_id res chain seq x y z
N MET A 1 2.56 -23.40 8.16
CA MET A 1 3.59 -22.38 8.44
C MET A 1 3.12 -21.06 7.83
N SER A 2 2.69 -20.10 8.64
CA SER A 2 2.25 -18.79 8.14
C SER A 2 3.48 -17.89 7.94
N ILE A 3 3.91 -17.71 6.69
CA ILE A 3 4.87 -16.65 6.37
C ILE A 3 4.16 -15.32 6.61
N SER A 4 4.62 -14.53 7.58
CA SER A 4 4.13 -13.15 7.75
C SER A 4 4.40 -12.39 6.45
N LEU A 5 3.33 -12.05 5.73
CA LEU A 5 3.39 -11.43 4.40
C LEU A 5 4.03 -10.02 4.43
N GLU A 6 4.21 -9.45 5.61
CA GLU A 6 5.00 -8.24 5.85
C GLU A 6 6.49 -8.41 5.50
N HIS A 7 7.01 -9.62 5.61
CA HIS A 7 8.41 -9.93 5.33
C HIS A 7 8.71 -10.16 3.85
N VAL A 8 7.70 -10.18 2.97
CA VAL A 8 7.91 -10.46 1.53
C VAL A 8 8.11 -9.17 0.71
N LEU A 9 8.09 -8.00 1.34
CA LEU A 9 8.36 -6.73 0.68
C LEU A 9 9.78 -6.68 0.09
N GLY A 10 9.91 -6.09 -1.10
CA GLY A 10 11.17 -5.96 -1.82
C GLY A 10 11.68 -7.25 -2.48
N PHE A 11 11.10 -8.41 -2.19
CA PHE A 11 11.47 -9.66 -2.85
C PHE A 11 11.14 -9.59 -4.33
N LYS A 12 12.09 -10.06 -5.14
CA LYS A 12 11.85 -10.31 -6.56
C LYS A 12 11.09 -11.62 -6.67
N VAL A 13 9.92 -11.56 -7.29
CA VAL A 13 9.02 -12.70 -7.39
C VAL A 13 8.59 -12.94 -8.82
N ARG A 14 8.30 -14.20 -9.11
CA ARG A 14 7.61 -14.68 -10.29
C ARG A 14 6.21 -15.07 -9.85
N VAL A 15 5.23 -14.39 -10.42
CA VAL A 15 3.81 -14.64 -10.17
C VAL A 15 3.23 -15.31 -11.40
N THR A 16 2.67 -16.50 -11.22
CA THR A 16 1.92 -17.20 -12.27
C THR A 16 0.45 -17.11 -11.94
N ASN A 17 -0.35 -16.61 -12.88
CA ASN A 17 -1.80 -16.48 -12.69
C ASN A 17 -2.55 -17.76 -13.10
N ASN A 18 -3.86 -17.78 -12.90
CA ASN A 18 -4.72 -18.92 -13.26
C ASN A 18 -4.84 -19.17 -14.77
N LEU A 19 -4.38 -18.23 -15.60
CA LEU A 19 -4.30 -18.33 -17.06
C LEU A 19 -2.88 -18.71 -17.52
N ASP A 20 -2.03 -19.19 -16.61
CA ASP A 20 -0.62 -19.54 -16.83
C ASP A 20 0.26 -18.39 -17.36
N ALA A 21 -0.22 -17.14 -17.28
CA ALA A 21 0.57 -15.97 -17.61
C ALA A 21 1.51 -15.62 -16.45
N VAL A 22 2.76 -15.33 -16.80
CA VAL A 22 3.84 -15.06 -15.85
C VAL A 22 4.12 -13.56 -15.77
N THR A 23 4.15 -13.02 -14.55
CA THR A 23 4.57 -11.65 -14.26
C THR A 23 5.79 -11.67 -13.35
N LEU A 24 6.85 -10.96 -13.72
CA LEU A 24 8.09 -10.86 -12.95
C LEU A 24 8.28 -9.44 -12.42
N GLY A 25 8.44 -9.29 -11.11
CA GLY A 25 8.54 -7.98 -10.49
C GLY A 25 9.07 -8.05 -9.06
N ARG A 26 9.24 -6.89 -8.45
CA ARG A 26 9.51 -6.78 -7.01
C ARG A 26 8.21 -6.48 -6.27
N ILE A 27 8.00 -7.13 -5.12
CA ILE A 27 6.86 -6.83 -4.26
C ILE A 27 7.05 -5.43 -3.69
N TYR A 28 6.18 -4.51 -4.08
CA TYR A 28 6.17 -3.13 -3.59
C TYR A 28 5.33 -3.01 -2.31
N SER A 29 4.14 -3.60 -2.31
CA SER A 29 3.25 -3.61 -1.15
C SER A 29 2.34 -4.83 -1.14
N TYR A 30 1.85 -5.17 0.05
CA TYR A 30 0.81 -6.17 0.26
C TYR A 30 -0.31 -5.55 1.10
N ASN A 31 -1.55 -5.68 0.64
CA ASN A 31 -2.73 -5.25 1.37
C ASN A 31 -3.50 -6.49 1.80
N SER A 32 -3.47 -6.76 3.11
CA SER A 32 -4.17 -7.90 3.73
C SER A 32 -5.69 -7.71 3.75
N SER A 33 -6.19 -6.48 3.85
CA SER A 33 -7.61 -6.20 3.95
C SER A 33 -8.38 -6.60 2.68
N ASN A 34 -7.76 -6.44 1.50
CA ASN A 34 -8.37 -6.80 0.22
C ASN A 34 -7.62 -7.92 -0.52
N ASN A 35 -6.63 -8.55 0.11
CA ASN A 35 -5.80 -9.61 -0.44
C ASN A 35 -5.20 -9.26 -1.82
N THR A 36 -4.61 -8.07 -1.94
CA THR A 36 -3.92 -7.63 -3.15
C THR A 36 -2.42 -7.50 -2.92
N ILE A 37 -1.65 -7.85 -3.95
CA ILE A 37 -0.21 -7.64 -4.01
C ILE A 37 0.10 -6.63 -5.12
N THR A 38 0.91 -5.63 -4.79
CA THR A 38 1.39 -4.64 -5.75
C THR A 38 2.81 -5.03 -6.16
N LEU A 39 3.01 -5.26 -7.45
CA LEU A 39 4.31 -5.54 -8.03
C LEU A 39 4.82 -4.31 -8.77
N GLN A 40 6.08 -3.98 -8.55
CA GLN A 40 6.85 -3.09 -9.41
C GLN A 40 7.50 -3.94 -10.51
N GLU A 41 7.14 -3.71 -11.76
CA GLU A 41 7.69 -4.45 -12.88
C GLU A 41 9.17 -4.10 -13.09
N SER A 42 9.98 -5.11 -13.38
CA SER A 42 11.41 -4.92 -13.61
C SER A 42 11.61 -4.39 -15.03
N LYS A 43 11.84 -3.09 -15.21
CA LYS A 43 12.16 -2.50 -16.52
C LYS A 43 13.56 -1.90 -16.61
N LYS A 44 14.00 -1.70 -17.85
CA LYS A 44 15.28 -1.06 -18.23
C LYS A 44 15.42 0.32 -17.57
N PRO A 45 16.65 0.77 -17.27
CA PRO A 45 16.94 1.92 -16.40
C PRO A 45 16.32 3.28 -16.79
N ASN A 46 15.79 3.45 -18.01
CA ASN A 46 15.26 4.73 -18.51
C ASN A 46 13.73 4.76 -18.68
N GLN A 47 12.98 3.84 -18.10
CA GLN A 47 11.50 3.89 -18.13
C GLN A 47 10.91 4.17 -16.75
N SER A 48 9.79 4.91 -16.74
CA SER A 48 9.01 5.18 -15.55
C SER A 48 8.61 3.88 -14.85
N HIS A 49 8.55 3.93 -13.51
CA HIS A 49 8.14 2.79 -12.71
C HIS A 49 6.71 2.36 -13.09
N GLN A 50 6.57 1.14 -13.59
CA GLN A 50 5.27 0.53 -13.85
C GLN A 50 4.89 -0.34 -12.67
N PHE A 51 3.68 -0.13 -12.16
CA PHE A 51 3.11 -0.89 -11.06
C PHE A 51 1.92 -1.71 -11.56
N LYS A 52 1.79 -2.93 -11.03
CA LYS A 52 0.68 -3.83 -11.32
C LYS A 52 0.08 -4.31 -10.01
N ILE A 53 -1.24 -4.16 -9.87
CA ILE A 53 -1.99 -4.61 -8.70
C ILE A 53 -2.65 -5.94 -9.06
N ILE A 54 -2.38 -6.98 -8.28
CA ILE A 54 -2.87 -8.33 -8.53
C ILE A 54 -3.64 -8.80 -7.31
N LYS A 55 -4.88 -9.24 -7.49
CA LYS A 55 -5.63 -9.96 -6.45
C LYS A 55 -5.07 -11.36 -6.28
N LEU A 56 -4.79 -11.77 -5.04
CA LEU A 56 -4.24 -13.09 -4.72
C LEU A 56 -5.14 -14.25 -5.19
N SER A 57 -6.45 -14.03 -5.33
CA SER A 57 -7.39 -15.04 -5.88
C SER A 57 -7.09 -15.46 -7.31
N PHE A 58 -6.36 -14.64 -8.08
CA PHE A 58 -5.95 -14.96 -9.45
C PHE A 58 -4.52 -15.49 -9.53
N VAL A 59 -3.83 -15.66 -8.39
CA VAL A 59 -2.47 -16.17 -8.33
C VAL A 59 -2.53 -17.68 -8.13
N LYS A 60 -2.00 -18.41 -9.11
CA LYS A 60 -1.85 -19.87 -9.07
C LYS A 60 -0.58 -20.26 -8.31
N ASN A 61 0.52 -19.54 -8.54
CA ASN A 61 1.80 -19.80 -7.90
C ASN A 61 2.60 -18.49 -7.69
N LEU A 62 3.35 -18.43 -6.59
CA LEU A 62 4.20 -17.31 -6.22
C LEU A 62 5.59 -17.83 -5.82
N GLU A 63 6.59 -17.55 -6.65
CA GLU A 63 7.96 -18.02 -6.44
C GLU A 63 8.89 -16.83 -6.20
N VAL A 64 9.80 -16.96 -5.24
CA VAL A 64 10.86 -15.98 -5.02
C VAL A 64 12.00 -16.26 -5.99
N VAL A 65 12.36 -15.27 -6.81
CA VAL A 65 13.41 -15.37 -7.83
C VAL A 65 14.55 -14.42 -7.47
N GLY A 66 15.42 -14.85 -6.56
CA GLY A 66 16.63 -14.14 -6.18
C GLY A 66 16.85 -14.03 -4.67
N GLU A 67 17.92 -13.33 -4.30
CA GLU A 67 18.30 -13.12 -2.91
C GLU A 67 17.38 -12.11 -2.19
N LYS A 68 17.20 -12.33 -0.88
CA LYS A 68 16.45 -11.44 0.00
C LYS A 68 17.06 -10.03 -0.07
N PRO A 69 16.25 -8.96 -0.23
CA PRO A 69 16.79 -7.60 -0.25
C PRO A 69 17.56 -7.31 1.05
N LEU A 70 18.82 -6.86 0.92
CA LEU A 70 19.74 -6.55 2.02
C LEU A 70 19.24 -5.45 2.96
N LYS A 71 18.30 -4.60 2.51
CA LYS A 71 17.66 -3.56 3.30
C LYS A 71 16.18 -3.45 2.94
N ASN A 72 15.31 -3.62 3.92
CA ASN A 72 13.92 -3.15 3.86
C ASN A 72 13.94 -1.61 3.94
N SER A 73 14.17 -0.94 2.81
CA SER A 73 14.22 0.54 2.75
C SER A 73 12.84 1.19 2.69
N PHE A 74 11.76 0.40 2.72
CA PHE A 74 10.42 0.94 2.80
C PHE A 74 10.21 1.50 4.20
N ARG A 75 10.17 2.84 4.28
CA ARG A 75 9.67 3.55 5.44
C ARG A 75 8.31 2.94 5.73
N ARG A 76 8.18 2.30 6.90
CA ARG A 76 6.88 2.22 7.56
C ARG A 76 6.49 3.67 7.76
N ASP A 77 5.88 4.31 6.77
CA ASP A 77 5.13 5.52 7.03
C ASP A 77 4.11 5.05 8.05
N PRO A 78 4.26 5.47 9.33
CA PRO A 78 3.21 5.16 10.27
C PRO A 78 1.97 5.76 9.61
N ILE A 79 0.90 4.98 9.54
CA ILE A 79 -0.43 5.58 9.44
C ILE A 79 -0.53 6.37 10.73
N ARG A 80 0.05 7.58 10.76
CA ARG A 80 -0.23 8.54 11.81
C ARG A 80 -1.68 8.83 11.52
N PRO A 81 -2.66 8.38 12.34
CA PRO A 81 -3.94 9.07 12.30
C PRO A 81 -3.57 10.55 12.43
N SER A 82 -4.04 11.38 11.49
CA SER A 82 -3.92 12.82 11.64
C SER A 82 -4.41 13.11 13.06
N ALA A 83 -3.51 13.51 13.94
CA ALA A 83 -3.89 13.81 15.31
C ALA A 83 -4.78 15.04 15.23
N VAL A 84 -6.09 14.81 15.18
CA VAL A 84 -7.06 15.89 15.07
C VAL A 84 -7.12 16.52 16.44
N SER A 85 -6.72 17.79 16.51
CA SER A 85 -6.84 18.57 17.74
C SER A 85 -8.32 18.75 18.07
N ILE A 86 -8.79 18.03 19.10
CA ILE A 86 -10.19 18.10 19.56
C ILE A 86 -10.55 19.54 19.96
N THR A 87 -9.60 20.25 20.56
CA THR A 87 -9.78 21.66 20.95
C THR A 87 -9.99 22.56 19.73
N GLY A 88 -9.22 22.37 18.66
CA GLY A 88 -9.38 23.15 17.42
C GLY A 88 -10.72 22.91 16.72
N VAL A 89 -11.23 21.67 16.76
CA VAL A 89 -12.57 21.34 16.23
C VAL A 89 -13.65 22.02 17.06
N GLN A 90 -13.50 22.04 18.38
CA GLN A 90 -14.48 22.63 19.30
C GLN A 90 -14.55 24.15 19.18
N GLU A 91 -13.41 24.83 19.02
CA GLU A 91 -13.35 26.27 18.76
C GLU A 91 -13.98 26.64 17.40
N THR A 92 -13.69 25.85 16.37
CA THR A 92 -14.26 26.06 15.03
C THR A 92 -15.78 25.89 15.04
N LEU A 93 -16.29 24.89 15.76
CA LEU A 93 -17.72 24.66 15.92
C LEU A 93 -18.39 25.82 16.67
N ARG A 94 -17.80 26.30 17.77
CA ARG A 94 -18.34 27.44 18.52
C ARG A 94 -18.45 28.69 17.65
N LYS A 95 -17.38 29.02 16.91
CA LYS A 95 -17.37 30.17 16.01
C LYS A 95 -18.47 30.08 14.95
N ARG A 96 -18.63 28.92 14.31
CA ARG A 96 -19.69 28.71 13.30
C ARG A 96 -21.10 28.81 13.88
N VAL A 97 -21.31 28.38 15.12
CA VAL A 97 -22.61 28.49 15.79
C VAL A 97 -22.94 29.94 16.13
N GLU A 98 -21.94 30.73 16.54
CA GLU A 98 -22.11 32.17 16.79
C GLU A 98 -22.41 32.94 15.50
N GLU A 99 -21.63 32.71 14.43
CA GLU A 99 -21.88 33.31 13.11
C GLU A 99 -23.29 32.98 12.58
N ALA A 100 -23.74 31.73 12.74
CA ALA A 100 -25.09 31.32 12.34
C ALA A 100 -26.21 31.92 13.21
N ARG A 101 -25.93 32.24 14.47
CA ARG A 101 -26.89 32.92 15.36
C ARG A 101 -27.00 34.40 15.04
N GLU A 102 -25.89 35.06 14.72
CA GLU A 102 -25.89 36.46 14.29
C GLU A 102 -26.56 36.63 12.93
N ALA A 103 -26.38 35.68 12.01
CA ALA A 103 -27.02 35.72 10.69
C ALA A 103 -28.55 35.46 10.72
N ASN A 104 -29.09 34.89 11.80
CA ASN A 104 -30.52 34.60 11.98
C ASN A 104 -31.24 35.59 12.92
N LYS A 105 -30.59 36.71 13.25
CA LYS A 105 -31.14 37.79 14.07
C LYS A 105 -31.38 39.02 13.21
#